data_AF-A0A0M9AEX6-F1
#
_entry.id   AF-A0A0M9AEX6-F1
#
_cell.length_a   1.000
_cell.length_b   1.000
_cell.length_c   1.000
_cell.angle_alpha   90.00
_cell.angle_beta   90.00
_cell.angle_gamma   90.00
#
_symmetry.space_group_name_H-M   'P 1'
#
loop_
_entity.id
_entity.type
_entity.pdbx_description
1 polymer ?
#
loop_
_entity_poly.entity_id
_entity_poly.type
_entity_poly.pdbx_seq_one_letter_code
_entity_poly.pdbx_strand_id
1 'polypeptide(L)'
;MDPVGLLLELAPLKGEEARGAFVAERLPGARRDGLGNVFAGEGEVLLLAHLDTVLPPRPLRAVGERLYGPGVGDNSAGVAVLLSLPEIPGVVRGFTVGEEGLGNLRGARALVAGLGPKVVVAVDGYIPGVVDRALGSVRFAVRFLGRGGHAWGDRGSPNPVFALAEALTALRARFGEEKEVSLNASALKGGEAVNAIPKEASALLEIRALEEEKLLALFQEARDLFQEAARRNRVEVALEVLGRRPAGSTATEALRRAAAEALKAIGERAAFQAGSTDASAAVERGIPALALGVYRGGGAHTEEEWVLPRSLLEGRKALLAFLKALGVG
;
A
#
# COMPACT_ATOMS: atom_id res chain seq x y z
N MET A 1 -22.70 2.15 14.73
CA MET A 1 -23.06 0.99 13.86
C MET A 1 -22.32 -0.25 14.33
N ASP A 2 -22.77 -1.46 13.97
CA ASP A 2 -22.04 -2.71 14.25
C ASP A 2 -20.98 -2.95 13.16
N PRO A 3 -19.66 -2.99 13.48
CA PRO A 3 -18.62 -3.20 12.47
C PRO A 3 -18.68 -4.58 11.80
N VAL A 4 -19.24 -5.61 12.45
CA VAL A 4 -19.36 -6.94 11.83
C VAL A 4 -20.39 -6.93 10.71
N GLY A 5 -21.57 -6.35 10.94
CA GLY A 5 -22.56 -6.14 9.89
C GLY A 5 -22.02 -5.32 8.71
N LEU A 6 -21.32 -4.21 9.01
CA LEU A 6 -20.69 -3.38 7.98
C LEU A 6 -19.69 -4.17 7.13
N LEU A 7 -18.86 -5.02 7.75
CA LEU A 7 -17.90 -5.86 7.04
C LEU A 7 -18.59 -6.84 6.09
N LEU A 8 -19.67 -7.50 6.53
CA LEU A 8 -20.40 -8.50 5.74
C LEU A 8 -21.06 -7.89 4.49
N GLU A 9 -21.55 -6.65 4.59
CA GLU A 9 -22.13 -5.92 3.46
C GLU A 9 -21.05 -5.34 2.53
N LEU A 10 -19.97 -4.79 3.10
CA LEU A 10 -18.93 -4.09 2.35
C LEU A 10 -17.99 -5.02 1.60
N ALA A 11 -17.48 -6.07 2.25
CA ALA A 11 -16.38 -6.88 1.71
C ALA A 11 -16.71 -7.54 0.35
N PRO A 12 -17.96 -7.95 0.04
CA PRO A 12 -18.31 -8.45 -1.29
C PRO A 12 -18.37 -7.39 -2.41
N LEU A 13 -18.41 -6.09 -2.07
CA LEU A 13 -18.53 -5.02 -3.07
C LEU A 13 -17.24 -4.84 -3.86
N LYS A 14 -17.37 -4.75 -5.18
CA LYS A 14 -16.24 -4.61 -6.10
C LYS A 14 -16.01 -3.15 -6.49
N GLY A 15 -14.75 -2.74 -6.45
CA GLY A 15 -14.32 -1.42 -6.91
C GLY A 15 -14.64 -0.31 -5.92
N GLU A 16 -13.86 0.76 -6.05
CA GLU A 16 -13.87 1.90 -5.14
C GLU A 16 -15.18 2.70 -5.20
N GLU A 17 -15.81 2.76 -6.37
CA GLU A 17 -17.07 3.49 -6.57
C GLU A 17 -18.20 2.94 -5.70
N ALA A 18 -18.46 1.63 -5.80
CA ALA A 18 -19.52 0.97 -5.04
C ALA A 18 -19.24 1.01 -3.53
N ARG A 19 -17.97 0.82 -3.14
CA ARG A 19 -17.53 0.88 -1.73
C ARG A 19 -17.61 2.30 -1.17
N GLY A 20 -17.25 3.31 -1.96
CA GLY A 20 -17.38 4.71 -1.61
C GLY A 20 -18.85 5.12 -1.45
N ALA A 21 -19.74 4.69 -2.36
CA ALA A 21 -21.18 4.91 -2.23
C ALA A 21 -21.74 4.29 -0.94
N PHE A 22 -21.36 3.04 -0.65
CA PHE A 22 -21.75 2.35 0.59
C PHE A 22 -21.35 3.15 1.85
N VAL A 23 -20.13 3.69 1.88
CA VAL A 23 -19.65 4.53 2.97
C VAL A 23 -20.43 5.84 3.04
N ALA A 24 -20.61 6.54 1.91
CA ALA A 24 -21.26 7.85 1.86
C ALA A 24 -22.72 7.80 2.36
N GLU A 25 -23.45 6.72 2.07
CA GLU A 25 -24.82 6.50 2.57
C GLU A 25 -24.90 6.37 4.10
N ARG A 26 -23.82 5.88 4.72
CA ARG A 26 -23.78 5.51 6.15
C ARG A 26 -22.99 6.47 7.01
N LEU A 27 -22.26 7.41 6.40
CA LEU A 27 -21.43 8.39 7.08
C LEU A 27 -22.14 9.75 7.13
N PRO A 28 -22.65 10.20 8.30
CA PRO A 28 -23.29 11.49 8.43
C PRO A 28 -22.35 12.63 8.00
N GLY A 29 -22.85 13.56 7.17
CA GLY A 29 -22.06 14.67 6.65
C GLY A 29 -20.98 14.27 5.63
N ALA A 30 -21.11 13.09 5.00
CA ALA A 30 -20.20 12.64 3.95
C ALA A 30 -20.05 13.67 2.83
N ARG A 31 -18.79 13.97 2.52
CA ARG A 31 -18.35 14.69 1.33
C ARG A 31 -17.57 13.73 0.45
N ARG A 32 -17.58 13.99 -0.86
CA ARG A 32 -16.80 13.25 -1.84
C ARG A 32 -15.98 14.20 -2.67
N ASP A 33 -14.70 13.90 -2.85
CA ASP A 33 -13.83 14.68 -3.74
C ASP A 33 -13.86 14.17 -5.18
N GLY A 34 -13.14 14.86 -6.08
CA GLY A 34 -13.07 14.50 -7.49
C GLY A 34 -12.31 13.22 -7.81
N LEU A 35 -11.60 12.63 -6.83
CA LEU A 35 -10.91 11.35 -6.99
C LEU A 35 -11.79 10.18 -6.55
N GLY A 36 -12.82 10.45 -5.76
CA GLY A 36 -13.74 9.46 -5.23
C GLY A 36 -13.53 9.15 -3.74
N ASN A 37 -12.60 9.84 -3.07
CA ASN A 37 -12.44 9.73 -1.62
C ASN A 37 -13.71 10.20 -0.92
N VAL A 38 -14.12 9.51 0.15
CA VAL A 38 -15.26 9.90 0.98
C VAL A 38 -14.76 10.34 2.34
N PHE A 39 -15.23 11.47 2.87
CA PHE A 39 -14.77 11.96 4.16
C PHE A 39 -15.83 12.79 4.89
N ALA A 40 -15.78 12.81 6.21
CA ALA A 40 -16.67 13.60 7.06
C ALA A 40 -16.03 13.99 8.39
N GLY A 41 -16.57 15.02 9.03
CA GLY A 41 -16.07 15.59 10.28
C GLY A 41 -15.16 16.79 10.07
N GLU A 42 -14.74 17.38 11.18
CA GLU A 42 -13.89 18.57 11.26
C GLU A 42 -12.88 18.40 12.40
N GLY A 43 -11.65 18.88 12.18
CA GLY A 43 -10.60 18.82 13.19
C GLY A 43 -9.21 18.58 12.61
N GLU A 44 -8.27 18.30 13.51
CA GLU A 44 -6.84 18.23 13.20
C GLU A 44 -6.31 16.80 13.12
N VAL A 45 -7.11 15.80 13.52
CA VAL A 45 -6.78 14.38 13.41
C VAL A 45 -7.53 13.77 12.23
N LEU A 46 -6.80 13.19 11.29
CA LEU A 46 -7.36 12.49 10.15
C LEU A 46 -7.18 10.98 10.30
N LEU A 47 -8.28 10.25 10.39
CA LEU A 47 -8.31 8.79 10.35
C LEU A 47 -8.56 8.33 8.92
N LEU A 48 -7.77 7.38 8.42
CA LEU A 48 -7.86 6.90 7.03
C LEU A 48 -8.07 5.39 6.97
N ALA A 49 -8.95 4.92 6.09
CA ALA A 49 -9.04 3.52 5.69
C ALA A 49 -9.27 3.44 4.17
N HIS A 50 -8.56 2.56 3.48
CA HIS A 50 -8.62 2.52 2.01
C HIS A 50 -9.75 1.63 1.49
N LEU A 51 -10.31 2.01 0.34
CA LEU A 51 -11.46 1.39 -0.29
C LEU A 51 -11.05 0.37 -1.37
N ASP A 52 -9.86 0.47 -1.92
CA ASP A 52 -9.38 -0.45 -2.94
C ASP A 52 -8.98 -1.80 -2.35
N THR A 53 -8.83 -2.79 -3.24
CA THR A 53 -8.30 -4.11 -2.88
C THR A 53 -7.33 -4.56 -3.98
N VAL A 54 -6.28 -5.27 -3.58
CA VAL A 54 -5.31 -5.83 -4.53
C VAL A 54 -5.95 -6.91 -5.40
N LEU A 55 -6.70 -7.82 -4.78
CA LEU A 55 -7.42 -8.88 -5.46
C LEU A 55 -8.92 -8.51 -5.56
N PRO A 56 -9.59 -8.87 -6.67
CA PRO A 56 -11.03 -8.65 -6.80
C PRO A 56 -11.80 -9.38 -5.70
N PRO A 57 -12.74 -8.71 -5.01
CA PRO A 57 -13.56 -9.35 -4.00
C PRO A 57 -14.36 -10.54 -4.55
N ARG A 58 -14.56 -11.54 -3.68
CA ARG A 58 -15.35 -12.76 -3.95
C ARG A 58 -16.36 -12.98 -2.82
N PRO A 59 -17.40 -13.81 -3.04
CA PRO A 59 -18.32 -14.18 -1.96
C PRO A 59 -17.55 -14.73 -0.76
N LEU A 60 -17.89 -14.22 0.43
CA LEU A 60 -17.21 -14.63 1.66
C LEU A 60 -17.54 -16.07 2.03
N ARG A 61 -16.54 -16.80 2.51
CA ARG A 61 -16.68 -18.16 3.02
C ARG A 61 -16.48 -18.17 4.53
N ALA A 62 -17.50 -18.58 5.28
CA ALA A 62 -17.40 -18.76 6.72
C ALA A 62 -16.88 -20.17 7.05
N VAL A 63 -15.83 -20.26 7.88
CA VAL A 63 -15.32 -21.53 8.42
C VAL A 63 -15.02 -21.36 9.91
N GLY A 64 -15.81 -22.03 10.75
CA GLY A 64 -15.78 -21.79 12.19
C GLY A 64 -16.09 -20.32 12.50
N GLU A 65 -15.20 -19.66 13.24
CA GLU A 65 -15.34 -18.24 13.58
C GLU A 65 -14.69 -17.29 12.56
N ARG A 66 -14.06 -17.82 11.50
CA ARG A 66 -13.33 -17.02 10.51
C ARG A 66 -14.19 -16.76 9.28
N LEU A 67 -14.04 -15.57 8.70
CA LEU A 67 -14.50 -15.24 7.36
C LEU A 67 -13.30 -15.18 6.43
N TYR A 68 -13.41 -15.85 5.29
CA TYR A 68 -12.41 -15.91 4.24
C TYR A 68 -12.89 -15.16 3.00
N GLY A 69 -12.01 -14.41 2.38
CA GLY A 69 -12.26 -13.74 1.10
C GLY A 69 -11.19 -12.69 0.81
N PRO A 70 -10.75 -12.53 -0.45
CA PRO A 70 -9.80 -11.49 -0.81
C PRO A 70 -10.33 -10.11 -0.42
N GLY A 71 -9.51 -9.34 0.30
CA GLY A 71 -9.83 -8.01 0.79
C GLY A 71 -10.80 -7.96 1.98
N VAL A 72 -11.16 -9.10 2.58
CA VAL A 72 -12.03 -9.14 3.79
C VAL A 72 -11.36 -8.48 4.99
N GLY A 73 -10.04 -8.60 5.11
CA GLY A 73 -9.23 -7.89 6.08
C GLY A 73 -8.79 -6.56 5.51
N ASP A 74 -7.84 -6.60 4.58
CA ASP A 74 -7.14 -5.49 3.94
C ASP A 74 -7.93 -4.94 2.72
N ASN A 75 -8.68 -3.84 2.84
CA ASN A 75 -8.94 -3.10 4.07
C ASN A 75 -10.43 -2.96 4.41
N SER A 76 -11.26 -3.93 4.03
CA SER A 76 -12.68 -3.93 4.39
C SER A 76 -12.91 -3.92 5.90
N ALA A 77 -12.04 -4.58 6.68
CA ALA A 77 -12.14 -4.57 8.14
C ALA A 77 -11.81 -3.19 8.72
N GLY A 78 -10.78 -2.50 8.22
CA GLY A 78 -10.45 -1.15 8.67
C GLY A 78 -11.54 -0.13 8.31
N VAL A 79 -12.10 -0.22 7.10
CA VAL A 79 -13.25 0.60 6.68
C VAL A 79 -14.45 0.36 7.61
N ALA A 80 -14.78 -0.90 7.88
CA ALA A 80 -15.90 -1.24 8.75
C ALA A 80 -15.70 -0.72 10.20
N VAL A 81 -14.49 -0.85 10.75
CA VAL A 81 -14.15 -0.32 12.08
C VAL A 81 -14.25 1.20 12.10
N LEU A 82 -13.62 1.89 11.15
CA LEU A 82 -13.61 3.35 11.09
C LEU A 82 -15.01 3.93 10.90
N LEU A 83 -15.81 3.34 10.01
CA LEU A 83 -17.20 3.75 9.77
C LEU A 83 -18.08 3.50 11.00
N SER A 84 -17.79 2.48 11.81
CA SER A 84 -18.58 2.14 12.99
C SER A 84 -18.44 3.12 14.17
N LEU A 85 -17.42 3.98 14.15
CA LEU A 85 -17.17 4.96 15.21
C LEU A 85 -18.34 5.97 15.32
N PRO A 86 -18.62 6.46 16.54
CA PRO A 86 -19.48 7.64 16.70
C PRO A 86 -18.82 8.86 16.05
N GLU A 87 -19.56 9.97 15.97
CA GLU A 87 -18.95 11.26 15.71
C GLU A 87 -18.07 11.67 16.88
N ILE A 88 -16.86 12.15 16.59
CA ILE A 88 -15.84 12.50 17.58
C ILE A 88 -15.35 13.91 17.21
N PRO A 89 -15.57 14.92 18.07
CA PRO A 89 -15.05 16.27 17.84
C PRO A 89 -13.54 16.26 17.62
N GLY A 90 -13.06 17.05 16.66
CA GLY A 90 -11.63 17.15 16.34
C GLY A 90 -11.10 16.04 15.42
N VAL A 91 -11.96 15.14 14.95
CA VAL A 91 -11.60 14.04 14.05
C VAL A 91 -12.30 14.17 12.71
N VAL A 92 -11.50 14.06 11.64
CA VAL A 92 -11.99 13.79 10.29
C VAL A 92 -11.80 12.30 9.99
N ARG A 93 -12.85 11.65 9.48
CA ARG A 93 -12.80 10.27 8.99
C ARG A 93 -12.74 10.32 7.47
N GLY A 94 -11.69 9.75 6.89
CA GLY A 94 -11.47 9.66 5.45
C GLY A 94 -11.41 8.21 4.98
N PHE A 95 -11.98 7.97 3.81
CA PHE A 95 -12.02 6.69 3.14
C PHE A 95 -11.43 6.89 1.75
N THR A 96 -10.24 6.32 1.55
CA THR A 96 -9.35 6.70 0.46
C THR A 96 -9.47 5.77 -0.74
N VAL A 97 -9.12 6.28 -1.91
CA VAL A 97 -9.00 5.50 -3.15
C VAL A 97 -7.53 5.39 -3.58
N GLY A 98 -7.16 4.28 -4.20
CA GLY A 98 -5.86 4.05 -4.82
C GLY A 98 -4.73 4.12 -3.80
N GLU A 99 -4.90 3.48 -2.64
CA GLU A 99 -3.76 3.17 -1.79
C GLU A 99 -2.81 2.29 -2.62
N GLU A 100 -3.31 1.14 -3.06
CA GLU A 100 -2.56 -0.05 -3.46
C GLU A 100 -2.00 0.01 -4.88
N GLY A 101 -1.08 -0.91 -5.18
CA GLY A 101 -0.58 -1.13 -6.54
C GLY A 101 -0.06 0.14 -7.25
N LEU A 102 -0.61 0.49 -8.41
CA LEU A 102 -0.25 1.73 -9.11
C LEU A 102 -1.04 2.97 -8.65
N GLY A 103 -2.00 2.81 -7.72
CA GLY A 103 -2.72 3.91 -7.09
C GLY A 103 -1.77 4.82 -6.30
N ASN A 104 -0.77 4.22 -5.65
CA ASN A 104 0.35 4.95 -5.03
C ASN A 104 -0.12 6.04 -4.05
N LEU A 105 -0.95 5.67 -3.07
CA LEU A 105 -1.46 6.57 -2.02
C LEU A 105 -2.25 7.77 -2.56
N ARG A 106 -2.83 7.67 -3.77
CA ARG A 106 -3.45 8.80 -4.48
C ARG A 106 -4.51 9.48 -3.61
N GLY A 107 -5.38 8.69 -2.99
CA GLY A 107 -6.47 9.17 -2.15
C GLY A 107 -5.97 9.86 -0.88
N ALA A 108 -5.12 9.17 -0.12
CA ALA A 108 -4.54 9.73 1.10
C ALA A 108 -3.74 11.01 0.84
N ARG A 109 -2.94 11.07 -0.22
CA ARG A 109 -2.22 12.30 -0.60
C ARG A 109 -3.16 13.46 -0.83
N ALA A 110 -4.27 13.23 -1.54
CA ALA A 110 -5.26 14.28 -1.80
C ALA A 110 -5.95 14.75 -0.51
N LEU A 111 -6.36 13.82 0.36
CA LEU A 111 -6.99 14.19 1.63
C LEU A 111 -6.03 14.91 2.58
N VAL A 112 -4.80 14.41 2.74
CA VAL A 112 -3.77 15.07 3.56
C VAL A 112 -3.46 16.46 3.01
N ALA A 113 -3.43 16.63 1.69
CA ALA A 113 -3.19 17.91 1.05
C ALA A 113 -4.35 18.91 1.25
N GLY A 114 -5.58 18.46 1.02
CA GLY A 114 -6.76 19.31 1.03
C GLY A 114 -7.24 19.67 2.44
N LEU A 115 -6.99 18.79 3.42
CA LEU A 115 -7.48 18.98 4.80
C LEU A 115 -6.43 19.55 5.75
N GLY A 116 -5.13 19.40 5.44
CA GLY A 116 -4.03 19.90 6.27
C GLY A 116 -4.06 19.40 7.73
N PRO A 117 -4.20 18.08 7.99
CA PRO A 117 -4.26 17.55 9.35
C PRO A 117 -2.92 17.73 10.08
N LYS A 118 -2.98 17.78 11.42
CA LYS A 118 -1.78 17.77 12.28
C LYS A 118 -1.34 16.36 12.67
N VAL A 119 -2.26 15.41 12.62
CA VAL A 119 -1.99 13.98 12.90
C VAL A 119 -2.76 13.14 11.90
N VAL A 120 -2.12 12.10 11.36
CA VAL A 120 -2.78 11.12 10.49
C VAL A 120 -2.65 9.73 11.08
N VAL A 121 -3.74 8.98 11.13
CA VAL A 121 -3.73 7.58 11.55
C VAL A 121 -4.43 6.72 10.51
N ALA A 122 -3.67 5.83 9.88
CA ALA A 122 -4.26 4.79 9.06
C ALA A 122 -4.86 3.69 9.96
N VAL A 123 -6.09 3.30 9.66
CA VAL A 123 -6.82 2.20 10.28
C VAL A 123 -6.60 1.00 9.37
N ASP A 124 -5.48 0.32 9.59
CA ASP A 124 -4.93 -0.66 8.66
C ASP A 124 -4.00 -1.64 9.41
N GLY A 125 -4.07 -2.91 9.02
CA GLY A 125 -3.27 -3.99 9.56
C GLY A 125 -3.89 -4.79 10.71
N TYR A 126 -3.14 -5.78 11.17
CA TYR A 126 -3.59 -6.73 12.19
C TYR A 126 -3.33 -6.21 13.60
N ILE A 127 -4.20 -6.56 14.55
CA ILE A 127 -3.91 -6.49 15.99
C ILE A 127 -2.86 -7.56 16.34
N PRO A 128 -1.80 -7.25 17.13
CA PRO A 128 -1.53 -5.99 17.83
C PRO A 128 -0.49 -5.09 17.12
N GLY A 129 -0.44 -5.14 15.79
CA GLY A 129 0.50 -4.41 14.96
C GLY A 129 0.27 -2.90 14.93
N VAL A 130 1.38 -2.16 14.94
CA VAL A 130 1.43 -0.71 14.77
C VAL A 130 2.51 -0.41 13.73
N VAL A 131 2.14 0.25 12.64
CA VAL A 131 3.11 0.71 11.65
C VAL A 131 3.54 2.13 12.00
N ASP A 132 4.69 2.29 12.66
CA ASP A 132 5.23 3.60 13.05
C ASP A 132 6.35 4.08 12.14
N ARG A 133 6.70 3.28 11.12
CA ARG A 133 7.69 3.59 10.10
C ARG A 133 7.17 3.22 8.72
N ALA A 134 7.21 4.17 7.79
CA ALA A 134 6.91 3.95 6.39
C ALA A 134 8.02 3.11 5.74
N LEU A 135 7.62 1.99 5.16
CA LEU A 135 8.46 1.22 4.23
C LEU A 135 8.33 1.88 2.85
N GLY A 136 9.35 2.64 2.46
CA GLY A 136 9.35 3.36 1.19
C GLY A 136 9.47 2.43 0.01
N SER A 137 9.00 2.91 -1.15
CA SER A 137 9.11 2.16 -2.40
C SER A 137 9.29 3.05 -3.62
N VAL A 138 10.02 2.54 -4.61
CA VAL A 138 10.05 3.08 -5.97
C VAL A 138 9.58 1.99 -6.91
N ARG A 139 8.48 2.26 -7.63
CA ARG A 139 7.90 1.41 -8.66
C ARG A 139 8.21 1.99 -10.02
N PHE A 140 8.74 1.19 -10.93
CA PHE A 140 9.16 1.67 -12.23
C PHE A 140 9.11 0.58 -13.30
N ALA A 141 8.94 1.00 -14.55
CA ALA A 141 9.08 0.14 -15.72
C ALA A 141 10.45 0.38 -16.37
N VAL A 142 11.08 -0.69 -16.84
CA VAL A 142 12.26 -0.62 -17.70
C VAL A 142 11.95 -1.28 -19.04
N ARG A 143 12.38 -0.65 -20.13
CA ARG A 143 12.21 -1.13 -21.50
C ARG A 143 13.54 -1.06 -22.24
N PHE A 144 14.02 -2.19 -22.73
CA PHE A 144 15.15 -2.28 -23.64
C PHE A 144 14.62 -2.33 -25.07
N LEU A 145 15.20 -1.51 -25.95
CA LEU A 145 14.72 -1.32 -27.32
C LEU A 145 15.82 -1.65 -28.34
N GLY A 146 15.46 -2.43 -29.34
CA GLY A 146 16.33 -2.85 -30.44
C GLY A 146 15.61 -2.78 -31.77
N ARG A 147 16.34 -3.07 -32.84
CA ARG A 147 15.79 -3.00 -34.22
C ARG A 147 14.87 -4.18 -34.56
N GLY A 148 15.00 -5.29 -33.82
CA GLY A 148 14.43 -6.58 -34.18
C GLY A 148 15.09 -7.18 -35.42
N GLY A 149 14.55 -8.28 -35.94
CA GLY A 149 15.05 -8.91 -37.16
C GLY A 149 14.72 -10.39 -37.26
N HIS A 150 15.16 -11.02 -38.34
CA HIS A 150 15.09 -12.47 -38.53
C HIS A 150 16.26 -13.14 -37.81
N ALA A 151 16.01 -14.15 -36.97
CA ALA A 151 17.04 -14.76 -36.11
C ALA A 151 18.27 -15.29 -36.87
N TRP A 152 18.06 -15.90 -38.05
CA TRP A 152 19.15 -16.36 -38.92
C TRP A 152 19.77 -15.27 -39.82
N GLY A 153 18.93 -14.49 -40.53
CA GLY A 153 19.39 -13.47 -41.48
C GLY A 153 20.13 -12.32 -40.81
N ASP A 154 19.64 -11.89 -39.65
CA ASP A 154 20.16 -10.75 -38.89
C ASP A 154 20.99 -11.18 -37.67
N ARG A 155 21.58 -12.39 -37.73
CA ARG A 155 22.42 -12.94 -36.66
C ARG A 155 23.51 -11.95 -36.24
N GLY A 156 23.71 -11.77 -34.93
CA GLY A 156 24.65 -10.80 -34.37
C GLY A 156 24.07 -9.40 -34.16
N SER A 157 22.82 -9.15 -34.61
CA SER A 157 22.07 -7.95 -34.24
C SER A 157 21.77 -7.92 -32.73
N PRO A 158 21.73 -6.71 -32.12
CA PRO A 158 21.36 -6.54 -30.73
C PRO A 158 20.01 -7.18 -30.38
N ASN A 159 19.94 -7.91 -29.26
CA ASN A 159 18.72 -8.54 -28.77
C ASN A 159 18.37 -7.95 -27.38
N PRO A 160 17.27 -7.18 -27.28
CA PRO A 160 16.82 -6.57 -26.03
C PRO A 160 16.58 -7.56 -24.87
N VAL A 161 16.21 -8.81 -25.17
CA VAL A 161 15.95 -9.82 -24.13
C VAL A 161 17.23 -10.17 -23.37
N PHE A 162 18.37 -10.25 -24.05
CA PHE A 162 19.64 -10.52 -23.38
C PHE A 162 20.07 -9.33 -22.51
N ALA A 163 19.84 -8.10 -22.97
CA ALA A 163 20.09 -6.91 -22.16
C ALA A 163 19.25 -6.89 -20.88
N LEU A 164 17.95 -7.19 -20.98
CA LEU A 164 17.06 -7.29 -19.82
C LEU A 164 17.51 -8.40 -18.86
N ALA A 165 17.83 -9.59 -19.38
CA ALA A 165 18.27 -10.72 -18.56
C ALA A 165 19.59 -10.43 -17.82
N GLU A 166 20.55 -9.82 -18.50
CA GLU A 166 21.83 -9.39 -17.91
C GLU A 166 21.59 -8.36 -16.79
N ALA A 167 20.77 -7.35 -17.07
CA ALA A 167 20.48 -6.30 -16.09
C ALA A 167 19.77 -6.84 -14.85
N LEU A 168 18.75 -7.70 -15.02
CA LEU A 168 18.03 -8.30 -13.90
C LEU A 168 18.93 -9.24 -13.06
N THR A 169 19.85 -9.94 -13.72
CA THR A 169 20.82 -10.80 -13.01
C THR A 169 21.79 -9.95 -12.18
N ALA A 170 22.33 -8.87 -12.75
CA ALA A 170 23.20 -7.95 -12.03
C ALA A 170 22.47 -7.26 -10.87
N LEU A 171 21.22 -6.84 -11.09
CA LEU A 171 20.39 -6.23 -10.05
C LEU A 171 20.11 -7.20 -8.92
N ARG A 172 19.73 -8.45 -9.22
CA ARG A 172 19.52 -9.49 -8.19
C ARG A 172 20.79 -9.74 -7.37
N ALA A 173 21.96 -9.84 -8.03
CA ALA A 173 23.22 -10.04 -7.34
C ALA A 173 23.52 -8.89 -6.37
N ARG A 174 23.39 -7.64 -6.84
CA ARG A 174 23.62 -6.44 -6.04
C ARG A 174 22.70 -6.33 -4.82
N PHE A 175 21.41 -6.62 -5.00
CA PHE A 175 20.42 -6.53 -3.92
C PHE A 175 20.46 -7.73 -2.97
N GLY A 176 20.97 -8.89 -3.42
CA GLY A 176 21.16 -10.06 -2.56
C GLY A 176 22.12 -9.84 -1.38
N GLU A 177 22.91 -8.77 -1.42
CA GLU A 177 23.84 -8.36 -0.36
C GLU A 177 23.18 -7.55 0.77
N GLU A 178 21.96 -7.07 0.54
CA GLU A 178 21.29 -6.07 1.38
C GLU A 178 20.15 -6.72 2.18
N LYS A 179 20.27 -6.76 3.51
CA LYS A 179 19.31 -7.47 4.38
C LYS A 179 18.00 -6.72 4.63
N GLU A 180 18.02 -5.39 4.55
CA GLU A 180 16.90 -4.52 4.94
C GLU A 180 16.21 -3.84 3.75
N VAL A 181 16.37 -4.43 2.56
CA VAL A 181 15.80 -3.93 1.31
C VAL A 181 15.06 -5.07 0.63
N SER A 182 14.10 -4.74 -0.22
CA SER A 182 13.50 -5.72 -1.11
C SER A 182 13.55 -5.26 -2.57
N LEU A 183 13.75 -6.23 -3.45
CA LEU A 183 13.67 -6.05 -4.89
C LEU A 183 12.67 -7.08 -5.42
N ASN A 184 11.70 -6.61 -6.18
CA ASN A 184 10.78 -7.46 -6.92
C ASN A 184 10.84 -7.09 -8.41
N ALA A 185 10.88 -8.11 -9.28
CA ALA A 185 10.77 -7.96 -10.73
C ALA A 185 9.63 -8.84 -11.23
N SER A 186 8.70 -8.27 -11.99
CA SER A 186 7.49 -8.95 -12.46
C SER A 186 7.09 -8.48 -13.85
N ALA A 187 6.06 -9.12 -14.42
CA ALA A 187 5.51 -8.78 -15.73
C ALA A 187 6.57 -8.70 -16.86
N LEU A 188 7.54 -9.63 -16.86
CA LEU A 188 8.57 -9.70 -17.88
C LEU A 188 7.93 -10.00 -19.25
N LYS A 189 8.33 -9.24 -20.27
CA LYS A 189 7.91 -9.43 -21.66
C LYS A 189 9.12 -9.35 -22.59
N GLY A 190 9.12 -10.14 -23.65
CA GLY A 190 10.17 -10.09 -24.66
C GLY A 190 9.95 -11.07 -25.80
N GLY A 191 9.67 -10.52 -26.99
CA GLY A 191 9.45 -11.30 -28.21
C GLY A 191 8.14 -12.10 -28.25
N GLU A 192 7.77 -12.53 -29.45
CA GLU A 192 6.53 -13.27 -29.73
C GLU A 192 6.78 -14.54 -30.56
N ALA A 193 7.88 -14.60 -31.30
CA ALA A 193 8.20 -15.69 -32.22
C ALA A 193 9.63 -16.20 -32.03
N VAL A 194 9.81 -17.52 -32.06
CA VAL A 194 11.09 -18.19 -31.82
C VAL A 194 12.17 -17.84 -32.85
N ASN A 195 11.76 -17.50 -34.08
CA ASN A 195 12.64 -17.20 -35.21
C ASN A 195 12.81 -15.69 -35.47
N ALA A 196 12.40 -14.83 -34.53
CA ALA A 196 12.53 -13.38 -34.63
C ALA A 196 13.32 -12.80 -33.45
N ILE A 197 14.22 -11.87 -33.76
CA ILE A 197 14.86 -11.01 -32.77
C ILE A 197 13.83 -9.96 -32.34
N PRO A 198 13.55 -9.81 -31.03
CA PRO A 198 12.55 -8.88 -30.56
C PRO A 198 12.99 -7.42 -30.71
N LYS A 199 12.02 -6.54 -30.92
CA LYS A 199 12.24 -5.08 -30.89
C LYS A 199 12.27 -4.53 -29.46
N GLU A 200 11.69 -5.24 -28.51
CA GLU A 200 11.55 -4.78 -27.14
C GLU A 200 11.61 -5.95 -26.15
N ALA A 201 12.20 -5.67 -24.98
CA ALA A 201 12.03 -6.46 -23.76
C ALA A 201 11.79 -5.52 -22.58
N SER A 202 10.87 -5.88 -21.68
CA SER A 202 10.47 -5.00 -20.57
C SER A 202 10.22 -5.76 -19.28
N ALA A 203 10.29 -5.05 -18.15
CA ALA A 203 9.88 -5.55 -16.83
C ALA A 203 9.29 -4.43 -15.97
N LEU A 204 8.45 -4.80 -15.01
CA LEU A 204 8.05 -3.96 -13.88
C LEU A 204 8.94 -4.28 -12.69
N LEU A 205 9.39 -3.26 -11.98
CA LEU A 205 10.24 -3.38 -10.82
C LEU A 205 9.70 -2.58 -9.63
N GLU A 206 9.92 -3.12 -8.44
CA GLU A 206 9.72 -2.42 -7.18
C GLU A 206 10.97 -2.60 -6.31
N ILE A 207 11.52 -1.49 -5.84
CA ILE A 207 12.54 -1.45 -4.80
C ILE A 207 11.90 -0.93 -3.53
N ARG A 208 12.15 -1.56 -2.39
CA ARG A 208 11.74 -1.05 -1.06
C ARG A 208 12.93 -0.92 -0.12
N ALA A 209 12.89 0.11 0.71
CA ALA A 209 13.86 0.32 1.79
C ALA A 209 13.23 1.16 2.92
N LEU A 210 13.83 1.09 4.11
CA LEU A 210 13.35 1.81 5.30
C LEU A 210 13.80 3.26 5.38
N GLU A 211 14.89 3.62 4.70
CA GLU A 211 15.48 4.96 4.72
C GLU A 211 15.50 5.55 3.31
N GLU A 212 15.12 6.82 3.18
CA GLU A 212 14.86 7.48 1.90
C GLU A 212 16.16 7.63 1.09
N GLU A 213 17.26 7.99 1.75
CA GLU A 213 18.58 8.12 1.12
C GLU A 213 19.04 6.79 0.53
N LYS A 214 18.82 5.69 1.26
CA LYS A 214 19.16 4.34 0.79
C LYS A 214 18.28 3.93 -0.38
N LEU A 215 16.97 4.22 -0.32
CA LEU A 215 16.03 3.94 -1.41
C LEU A 215 16.45 4.66 -2.71
N LEU A 216 16.79 5.95 -2.60
CA LEU A 216 17.23 6.76 -3.73
C LEU A 216 18.57 6.29 -4.30
N ALA A 217 19.53 5.93 -3.43
CA ALA A 217 20.81 5.36 -3.85
C ALA A 217 20.63 4.05 -4.62
N LEU A 218 19.84 3.12 -4.08
CA LEU A 218 19.55 1.83 -4.74
C LEU A 218 18.81 1.99 -6.06
N PHE A 219 17.89 2.95 -6.15
CA PHE A 219 17.22 3.27 -7.40
C PHE A 219 18.20 3.84 -8.44
N GLN A 220 19.14 4.70 -8.02
CA GLN A 220 20.17 5.22 -8.92
C GLN A 220 21.12 4.11 -9.40
N GLU A 221 21.58 3.23 -8.49
CA GLU A 221 22.40 2.08 -8.86
C GLU A 221 21.68 1.15 -9.84
N ALA A 222 20.37 0.92 -9.66
CA ALA A 222 19.57 0.16 -10.61
C ALA A 222 19.58 0.82 -12.01
N ARG A 223 19.42 2.14 -12.10
CA ARG A 223 19.50 2.88 -13.37
C ARG A 223 20.84 2.69 -14.05
N ASP A 224 21.93 2.76 -13.28
CA ASP A 224 23.28 2.63 -13.81
C ASP A 224 23.53 1.21 -14.36
N LEU A 225 23.05 0.18 -13.66
CA LEU A 225 23.10 -1.22 -14.12
C LEU A 225 22.30 -1.43 -15.42
N PHE A 226 21.11 -0.83 -15.53
CA PHE A 226 20.33 -0.90 -16.78
C PHE A 226 21.04 -0.22 -17.95
N GLN A 227 21.64 0.96 -17.72
CA GLN A 227 22.42 1.67 -18.73
C GLN A 227 23.67 0.89 -19.15
N GLU A 228 24.34 0.23 -18.22
CA GLU A 228 25.48 -0.62 -18.52
C GLU A 228 25.09 -1.82 -19.38
N ALA A 229 24.04 -2.55 -19.00
CA ALA A 229 23.53 -3.67 -19.79
C ALA A 229 23.09 -3.24 -21.19
N ALA A 230 22.46 -2.07 -21.32
CA ALA A 230 22.07 -1.50 -22.61
C ALA A 230 23.27 -1.25 -23.52
N ARG A 231 24.33 -0.62 -22.98
CA ARG A 231 25.59 -0.36 -23.69
C ARG A 231 26.27 -1.64 -24.15
N ARG A 232 26.42 -2.63 -23.26
CA ARG A 232 27.06 -3.92 -23.58
C ARG A 232 26.32 -4.67 -24.68
N ASN A 233 25.00 -4.60 -24.67
CA ASN A 233 24.15 -5.28 -25.64
C ASN A 233 23.84 -4.44 -26.89
N ARG A 234 24.32 -3.19 -26.97
CA ARG A 234 24.10 -2.25 -28.10
C ARG A 234 22.61 -2.01 -28.37
N VAL A 235 21.82 -1.87 -27.31
CA VAL A 235 20.39 -1.54 -27.34
C VAL A 235 20.14 -0.22 -26.61
N GLU A 236 18.98 0.38 -26.83
CA GLU A 236 18.52 1.54 -26.06
C GLU A 236 17.81 1.08 -24.79
N VAL A 237 17.75 1.93 -23.76
CA VAL A 237 16.99 1.68 -22.54
C VAL A 237 16.18 2.91 -22.15
N ALA A 238 14.90 2.69 -21.84
CA ALA A 238 13.99 3.66 -21.27
C ALA A 238 13.54 3.20 -19.89
N LEU A 239 13.44 4.15 -18.96
CA LEU A 239 12.95 3.90 -17.61
C LEU A 239 11.87 4.91 -17.26
N GLU A 240 10.77 4.42 -16.73
CA GLU A 240 9.60 5.21 -16.35
C GLU A 240 9.27 4.96 -14.88
N VAL A 241 9.30 6.00 -14.06
CA VAL A 241 8.86 5.90 -12.65
C VAL A 241 7.35 5.92 -12.63
N LEU A 242 6.76 4.83 -12.14
CA LEU A 242 5.31 4.64 -12.04
C LEU A 242 4.77 5.08 -10.68
N GLY A 243 5.60 5.04 -9.64
CA GLY A 243 5.20 5.44 -8.30
C GLY A 243 6.36 5.55 -7.33
N ARG A 244 6.22 6.46 -6.36
CA ARG A 244 7.08 6.59 -5.20
C ARG A 244 6.24 6.65 -3.93
N ARG A 245 6.66 5.94 -2.88
CA ARG A 245 6.15 6.06 -1.51
C ARG A 245 7.32 6.41 -0.58
N PRO A 246 7.13 7.31 0.39
CA PRO A 246 8.23 7.76 1.25
C PRO A 246 8.71 6.66 2.19
N ALA A 247 9.97 6.72 2.56
CA ALA A 247 10.56 5.91 3.63
C ALA A 247 10.74 6.75 4.92
N GLY A 248 10.91 6.07 6.07
CA GLY A 248 11.22 6.71 7.35
C GLY A 248 10.03 6.86 8.29
N SER A 249 10.15 7.70 9.33
CA SER A 249 9.15 7.81 10.39
C SER A 249 8.92 9.25 10.81
N THR A 250 7.65 9.64 10.92
CA THR A 250 7.20 10.88 11.58
C THR A 250 6.44 10.59 12.88
N ALA A 251 6.29 9.32 13.27
CA ALA A 251 5.60 8.94 14.49
C ALA A 251 6.31 9.56 15.70
N THR A 252 5.56 10.32 16.50
CA THR A 252 6.07 10.93 17.73
C THR A 252 6.01 9.92 18.88
N GLU A 253 6.76 10.20 19.94
CA GLU A 253 6.67 9.41 21.17
C GLU A 253 5.25 9.41 21.76
N ALA A 254 4.53 10.54 21.65
CA ALA A 254 3.14 10.64 22.07
C ALA A 254 2.22 9.68 21.29
N LEU A 255 2.38 9.61 19.96
CA LEU A 255 1.62 8.69 19.11
C LEU A 255 1.93 7.22 19.45
N ARG A 256 3.20 6.88 19.64
CA ARG A 256 3.61 5.52 20.04
C ARG A 256 3.02 5.13 21.39
N ARG A 257 3.04 6.04 22.37
CA ARG A 257 2.44 5.81 23.70
C ARG A 257 0.93 5.61 23.62
N ALA A 258 0.22 6.46 22.87
CA ALA A 258 -1.21 6.31 22.66
C ALA A 258 -1.56 4.96 22.00
N ALA A 259 -0.77 4.49 21.03
CA ALA A 259 -0.95 3.17 20.41
C ALA A 259 -0.70 2.02 21.41
N ALA A 260 0.33 2.14 22.24
CA ALA A 260 0.61 1.16 23.29
C ALA A 260 -0.51 1.09 24.34
N GLU A 261 -1.04 2.24 24.78
CA GLU A 261 -2.17 2.31 25.72
C GLU A 261 -3.47 1.76 25.11
N ALA A 262 -3.73 2.07 23.84
CA ALA A 262 -4.87 1.57 23.10
C ALA A 262 -4.91 0.05 23.01
N LEU A 263 -3.78 -0.57 22.66
CA LEU A 263 -3.68 -2.03 22.57
C LEU A 263 -3.70 -2.67 23.97
N LYS A 264 -3.11 -2.04 24.98
CA LYS A 264 -3.23 -2.49 26.38
C LYS A 264 -4.68 -2.52 26.85
N ALA A 265 -5.53 -1.59 26.39
CA ALA A 265 -6.96 -1.55 26.75
C ALA A 265 -7.76 -2.75 26.22
N ILE A 266 -7.21 -3.50 25.26
CA ILE A 266 -7.78 -4.76 24.75
C ILE A 266 -6.96 -6.00 25.18
N GLY A 267 -6.05 -5.84 26.14
CA GLY A 267 -5.22 -6.92 26.68
C GLY A 267 -4.01 -7.29 25.82
N GLU A 268 -3.66 -6.45 24.85
CA GLU A 268 -2.57 -6.70 23.90
C GLU A 268 -1.34 -5.83 24.18
N ARG A 269 -0.18 -6.28 23.69
CA ARG A 269 1.06 -5.49 23.67
C ARG A 269 1.35 -5.02 22.26
N ALA A 270 1.52 -3.71 22.08
CA ALA A 270 1.85 -3.13 20.79
C ALA A 270 3.11 -3.76 20.16
N ALA A 271 2.97 -4.17 18.91
CA ALA A 271 4.04 -4.67 18.06
C ALA A 271 4.36 -3.62 16.99
N PHE A 272 5.39 -2.82 17.23
CA PHE A 272 5.83 -1.80 16.28
C PHE A 272 6.62 -2.42 15.14
N GLN A 273 6.32 -2.00 13.92
CA GLN A 273 6.93 -2.52 12.70
C GLN A 273 6.95 -1.45 11.60
N ALA A 274 7.72 -1.72 10.55
CA ALA A 274 7.63 -0.96 9.32
C ALA A 274 6.56 -1.53 8.39
N GLY A 275 5.96 -0.66 7.57
CA GLY A 275 4.93 -1.03 6.61
C GLY A 275 4.59 0.14 5.71
N SER A 276 3.85 -0.10 4.63
CA SER A 276 3.31 0.98 3.81
C SER A 276 1.80 0.97 3.95
N THR A 277 1.25 2.12 4.29
CA THR A 277 -0.20 2.36 4.44
C THR A 277 -0.50 3.80 4.00
N ASP A 278 -1.76 4.22 4.08
CA ASP A 278 -2.16 5.62 3.89
C ASP A 278 -1.43 6.62 4.81
N ALA A 279 -0.95 6.18 5.99
CA ALA A 279 -0.17 7.02 6.89
C ALA A 279 1.12 7.53 6.22
N SER A 280 1.65 6.81 5.23
CA SER A 280 2.82 7.23 4.46
C SER A 280 2.58 8.55 3.71
N ALA A 281 1.35 8.89 3.32
CA ALA A 281 1.07 10.19 2.68
C ALA A 281 1.34 11.39 3.61
N ALA A 282 1.22 11.18 4.92
CA ALA A 282 1.54 12.16 5.95
C ALA A 282 3.05 12.22 6.25
N VAL A 283 3.72 11.06 6.25
CA VAL A 283 5.18 10.95 6.38
C VAL A 283 5.88 11.79 5.30
N GLU A 284 5.39 11.73 4.06
CA GLU A 284 5.90 12.52 2.92
C GLU A 284 5.94 14.04 3.19
N ARG A 285 5.06 14.51 4.08
CA ARG A 285 4.89 15.93 4.41
C ARG A 285 5.46 16.30 5.79
N GLY A 286 6.13 15.37 6.47
CA GLY A 286 6.62 15.58 7.83
C GLY A 286 5.51 15.67 8.89
N ILE A 287 4.29 15.22 8.58
CA ILE A 287 3.16 15.24 9.50
C ILE A 287 3.22 13.99 10.40
N PRO A 288 3.07 14.13 11.73
CA PRO A 288 3.00 12.98 12.63
C PRO A 288 1.99 11.93 12.21
N ALA A 289 2.44 10.69 12.00
CA ALA A 289 1.57 9.61 11.55
C ALA A 289 2.00 8.22 11.99
N LEU A 290 1.02 7.30 12.05
CA LEU A 290 1.21 5.85 12.18
C LEU A 290 0.00 5.10 11.60
N ALA A 291 0.09 3.78 11.45
CA ALA A 291 -1.07 2.91 11.26
C ALA A 291 -1.33 2.08 12.51
N LEU A 292 -2.60 1.89 12.86
CA LEU A 292 -3.04 1.04 13.95
C LEU A 292 -3.86 -0.13 13.40
N GLY A 293 -3.41 -1.35 13.69
CA GLY A 293 -4.16 -2.54 13.33
C GLY A 293 -5.44 -2.70 14.15
N VAL A 294 -6.54 -3.09 13.49
CA VAL A 294 -7.88 -3.10 14.11
C VAL A 294 -8.65 -4.42 13.93
N TYR A 295 -8.01 -5.46 13.42
CA TYR A 295 -8.63 -6.77 13.33
C TYR A 295 -7.60 -7.90 13.51
N ARG A 296 -8.07 -9.09 13.86
CA ARG A 296 -7.26 -10.31 13.84
C ARG A 296 -7.55 -11.06 12.55
N GLY A 297 -6.50 -11.44 11.85
CA GLY A 297 -6.62 -12.05 10.54
C GLY A 297 -5.27 -12.55 10.03
N GLY A 298 -5.22 -12.88 8.75
CA GLY A 298 -3.99 -13.24 8.07
C GLY A 298 -4.20 -13.49 6.59
N GLY A 299 -3.09 -13.59 5.86
CA GLY A 299 -3.11 -13.91 4.43
C GLY A 299 -3.53 -12.75 3.53
N ALA A 300 -3.35 -11.48 3.94
CA ALA A 300 -3.54 -10.33 3.07
C ALA A 300 -2.86 -10.54 1.71
N HIS A 301 -3.53 -10.07 0.65
CA HIS A 301 -3.10 -10.21 -0.75
C HIS A 301 -3.10 -11.65 -1.27
N THR A 302 -3.87 -12.55 -0.64
CA THR A 302 -4.06 -13.93 -1.10
C THR A 302 -5.54 -14.28 -1.23
N GLU A 303 -5.86 -15.36 -1.96
CA GLU A 303 -7.25 -15.86 -2.03
C GLU A 303 -7.75 -16.42 -0.69
N GLU A 304 -6.84 -16.80 0.22
CA GLU A 304 -7.12 -17.37 1.54
C GLU A 304 -7.03 -16.33 2.67
N GLU A 305 -7.09 -15.03 2.31
CA GLU A 305 -7.18 -13.96 3.27
C GLU A 305 -8.38 -14.17 4.22
N TRP A 306 -8.17 -13.96 5.52
CA TRP A 306 -9.20 -14.17 6.51
C TRP A 306 -9.20 -13.15 7.66
N VAL A 307 -10.37 -13.01 8.26
CA VAL A 307 -10.66 -12.18 9.43
C VAL A 307 -11.39 -13.01 10.49
N LEU A 308 -11.08 -12.78 11.77
CA LEU A 308 -11.95 -13.13 12.89
C LEU A 308 -12.93 -11.96 13.11
N PRO A 309 -14.20 -12.03 12.70
CA PRO A 309 -15.05 -10.84 12.63
C PRO A 309 -15.28 -10.17 13.98
N ARG A 310 -15.38 -10.98 15.06
CA ARG A 310 -15.54 -10.45 16.42
C ARG A 310 -14.39 -9.56 16.87
N SER A 311 -13.19 -9.71 16.31
CA SER A 311 -12.04 -8.85 16.63
C SER A 311 -12.22 -7.40 16.18
N LEU A 312 -13.13 -7.10 15.24
CA LEU A 312 -13.41 -5.71 14.86
C LEU A 312 -14.00 -4.89 16.02
N LEU A 313 -14.68 -5.55 16.98
CA LEU A 313 -15.13 -4.91 18.21
C LEU A 313 -13.94 -4.53 19.11
N GLU A 314 -12.90 -5.36 19.14
CA GLU A 314 -11.63 -5.06 19.83
C GLU A 314 -10.92 -3.89 19.14
N GLY A 315 -10.82 -3.92 17.81
CA GLY A 315 -10.23 -2.83 17.02
C GLY A 315 -10.93 -1.50 17.23
N ARG A 316 -12.27 -1.48 17.23
CA ARG A 316 -13.06 -0.29 17.56
C ARG A 316 -12.74 0.23 18.96
N LYS A 317 -12.65 -0.66 19.95
CA LYS A 317 -12.30 -0.30 21.33
C LYS A 317 -10.88 0.27 21.41
N ALA A 318 -9.91 -0.34 20.72
CA ALA A 318 -8.53 0.13 20.65
C ALA A 318 -8.46 1.52 19.99
N LEU A 319 -9.13 1.73 18.86
CA LEU A 319 -9.12 3.03 18.16
C LEU A 319 -9.75 4.15 18.99
N LEU A 320 -10.84 3.88 19.73
CA LEU A 320 -11.41 4.84 20.69
C LEU A 320 -10.46 5.13 21.87
N ALA A 321 -9.81 4.10 22.41
CA ALA A 321 -8.82 4.27 23.47
C ALA A 321 -7.59 5.07 23.00
N PHE A 322 -7.19 4.87 21.74
CA PHE A 322 -6.12 5.62 21.09
C PHE A 322 -6.44 7.12 21.01
N LEU A 323 -7.62 7.48 20.50
CA LEU A 323 -8.06 8.88 20.41
C LEU A 323 -8.13 9.53 21.79
N LYS A 324 -8.67 8.81 22.79
CA LYS A 324 -8.69 9.27 24.18
C LYS A 324 -7.29 9.52 24.73
N ALA A 325 -6.33 8.63 24.46
CA ALA A 325 -4.94 8.80 24.90
C ALA A 325 -4.24 9.99 24.22
N LEU A 326 -4.69 10.40 23.03
CA LEU A 326 -4.26 11.62 22.36
C LEU A 326 -4.96 12.90 22.88
N GLY A 327 -5.95 12.78 23.75
CA GLY A 327 -6.78 13.91 24.19
C GLY A 327 -7.70 14.45 23.09
N VAL A 328 -8.17 13.56 22.21
CA VAL A 328 -9.03 13.89 21.06
C VAL A 328 -10.43 13.31 21.29
N GLY A 329 -11.44 14.16 21.15
CA GLY A 329 -12.84 13.89 21.54
C GLY A 329 -13.13 14.26 22.99
#